data_AF-A0A7V6RN29-F1
#
_entry.id   AF-A0A7V6RN29-F1
#
_cell.length_a   1.000
_cell.length_b   1.000
_cell.length_c   1.000
_cell.angle_alpha   90.00
_cell.angle_beta   90.00
_cell.angle_gamma   90.00
#
_symmetry.space_group_name_H-M   'P 1'
#
loop_
_entity.id
_entity.type
_entity.pdbx_description
1 polymer ?
#
loop_
_entity_poly.entity_id
_entity_poly.type
_entity_poly.pdbx_seq_one_letter_code
_entity_poly.pdbx_strand_id
1 'polypeptide(L)'
;MQEQLIIRVPVIISMLPALRHYQTTGNYSIPEPFQCTEDIRIKIRHHSIQLQGRSLQVIFDIELLLLVKDPSGRSSLIKYDERLRDRIAISTLDPVLDVSEAMEFYIDMEYFNWDGEMKGQELIIRYYLKYNLMVAIQQAVSLQGQTQLIHDQPCAFTAEDENSQQLWLENASLRRKISLLEKDLSLLKRSLQKMETKNYRLKQELRSSQEEKNRLSEKLVSRETLLQQYQQQVNNLREQELQKDPQQAYVGRRLKKLLGFSL
;
A
#
# COMPACT_ATOMS: atom_id res chain seq x y z
N MET A 1 23.63 -26.70 50.90
CA MET A 1 22.75 -27.19 49.83
C MET A 1 23.01 -26.29 48.62
N GLN A 2 23.65 -26.80 47.57
CA GLN A 2 23.82 -26.05 46.33
C GLN A 2 22.51 -26.16 45.53
N GLU A 3 21.83 -25.04 45.33
CA GLU A 3 20.64 -24.98 44.49
C GLU A 3 21.06 -25.22 43.03
N GLN A 4 20.60 -26.32 42.44
CA GLN A 4 20.80 -26.58 41.02
C GLN A 4 19.89 -25.65 40.22
N LEU A 5 20.50 -24.75 39.46
CA LEU A 5 19.77 -23.87 38.56
C LEU A 5 19.43 -24.66 37.28
N ILE A 6 18.15 -25.00 37.13
CA ILE A 6 17.61 -25.67 35.94
C ILE A 6 16.99 -24.60 35.04
N ILE A 7 17.55 -24.43 33.84
CA ILE A 7 17.02 -23.54 32.81
C ILE A 7 16.23 -24.38 31.81
N ARG A 8 15.01 -23.97 31.47
CA ARG A 8 14.26 -24.55 30.35
C ARG A 8 14.52 -23.72 29.10
N VAL A 9 15.02 -24.38 28.07
CA VAL A 9 15.35 -23.74 26.79
C VAL A 9 14.55 -24.43 25.68
N PRO A 10 13.90 -23.67 24.78
CA PRO A 10 13.26 -24.24 23.61
C PRO A 10 14.32 -24.77 22.64
N VAL A 11 14.23 -26.05 22.31
CA VAL A 11 15.10 -26.70 21.31
C VAL A 11 14.25 -27.06 20.11
N ILE A 12 14.63 -26.55 18.93
CA ILE A 12 13.95 -26.86 17.68
C ILE A 12 14.21 -28.33 17.34
N ILE A 13 13.13 -29.10 17.23
CA ILE A 13 13.17 -30.55 16.94
C ILE A 13 12.72 -30.88 15.53
N SER A 14 12.00 -29.96 14.87
CA SER A 14 11.53 -30.13 13.49
C SER A 14 11.12 -28.79 12.90
N MET A 15 11.13 -28.70 11.58
CA MET A 15 10.72 -27.50 10.86
C MET A 15 10.22 -27.84 9.46
N LEU A 16 9.63 -26.87 8.77
CA LEU A 16 9.43 -27.02 7.34
C LEU A 16 10.79 -27.03 6.62
N PRO A 17 11.01 -27.96 5.68
CA PRO A 17 12.29 -28.07 4.97
C PRO A 17 12.55 -26.86 4.05
N ALA A 18 11.49 -26.14 3.67
CA ALA A 18 11.57 -24.92 2.88
C ALA A 18 10.54 -23.90 3.36
N LEU A 19 10.80 -22.64 3.03
CA LEU A 19 9.91 -21.52 3.33
C LEU A 19 8.56 -21.71 2.65
N ARG A 20 7.50 -21.61 3.45
CA ARG A 20 6.13 -21.73 2.98
C ARG A 20 5.68 -20.43 2.35
N HIS A 21 5.09 -20.54 1.17
CA HIS A 21 4.45 -19.44 0.47
C HIS A 21 2.94 -19.65 0.57
N TYR A 22 2.24 -18.67 1.13
CA TYR A 22 0.80 -18.69 1.29
C TYR A 22 0.19 -17.47 0.61
N GLN A 23 -0.80 -17.72 -0.25
CA GLN A 23 -1.51 -16.69 -0.98
C GLN A 23 -3.02 -16.90 -0.83
N THR A 24 -3.72 -15.80 -0.54
CA THR A 24 -5.18 -15.80 -0.44
C THR A 24 -5.73 -14.43 -0.81
N THR A 25 -7.04 -14.33 -1.02
CA THR A 25 -7.71 -13.08 -1.41
C THR A 25 -8.84 -12.77 -0.43
N GLY A 26 -8.87 -11.53 0.06
CA GLY A 26 -9.97 -10.96 0.84
C GLY A 26 -10.77 -9.98 -0.01
N ASN A 27 -12.10 -10.00 0.14
CA ASN A 27 -13.02 -9.10 -0.55
C ASN A 27 -13.78 -8.27 0.50
N TYR A 28 -13.75 -6.95 0.35
CA TYR A 28 -14.34 -6.02 1.32
C TYR A 28 -15.29 -5.05 0.62
N SER A 29 -16.56 -5.09 1.00
CA SER A 29 -17.54 -4.11 0.54
C SER A 29 -17.40 -2.81 1.34
N ILE A 30 -17.27 -1.69 0.64
CA ILE A 30 -17.18 -0.37 1.24
C ILE A 30 -18.62 0.16 1.43
N PRO A 31 -19.05 0.42 2.67
CA PRO A 31 -20.46 0.74 2.98
C PRO A 31 -20.93 2.10 2.44
N GLU A 32 -20.01 3.06 2.25
CA GLU A 32 -20.35 4.42 1.83
C GLU A 32 -19.83 4.72 0.41
N PRO A 33 -20.55 5.54 -0.38
CA PRO A 33 -20.09 5.93 -1.70
C PRO A 33 -18.85 6.83 -1.56
N PHE A 34 -17.71 6.33 -2.00
CA PHE A 34 -16.45 7.06 -2.03
C PHE A 34 -16.06 7.44 -3.46
N GLN A 35 -15.26 8.50 -3.59
CA GLN A 35 -14.69 8.97 -4.85
C GLN A 35 -13.34 8.32 -5.14
N CYS A 36 -12.47 8.23 -4.12
CA CYS A 36 -11.17 7.60 -4.26
C CYS A 36 -10.66 7.04 -2.93
N THR A 37 -9.73 6.08 -3.05
CA THR A 37 -8.92 5.59 -1.94
C THR A 37 -7.70 6.48 -1.79
N GLU A 38 -7.47 7.01 -0.59
CA GLU A 38 -6.30 7.84 -0.28
C GLU A 38 -5.14 6.99 0.21
N ASP A 39 -5.41 6.03 1.10
CA ASP A 39 -4.39 5.15 1.68
C ASP A 39 -4.97 3.80 2.12
N ILE A 40 -4.14 2.77 2.11
CA ILE A 40 -4.45 1.43 2.62
C ILE A 40 -3.28 0.97 3.47
N ARG A 41 -3.57 0.62 4.73
CA ARG A 41 -2.59 0.05 5.65
C ARG A 41 -3.07 -1.28 6.14
N ILE A 42 -2.26 -2.31 5.92
CA ILE A 42 -2.53 -3.67 6.37
C ILE A 42 -1.40 -4.11 7.28
N LYS A 43 -1.74 -4.71 8.42
CA LYS A 43 -0.77 -5.30 9.34
C LYS A 43 -1.29 -6.59 9.94
N ILE A 44 -0.35 -7.48 10.23
CA ILE A 44 -0.62 -8.67 11.04
C ILE A 44 -0.53 -8.24 12.51
N ARG A 45 -1.62 -8.41 13.26
CA ARG A 45 -1.69 -8.09 14.69
C ARG A 45 -1.20 -9.23 15.56
N HIS A 46 -1.60 -10.44 15.19
CA HIS A 46 -1.28 -11.64 15.93
C HIS A 46 -1.17 -12.83 14.98
N HIS A 47 -0.41 -13.84 15.39
CA HIS A 47 -0.36 -15.12 14.70
C HIS A 47 -0.34 -16.25 15.73
N SER A 48 -0.97 -17.36 15.39
CA SER A 48 -1.01 -18.55 16.24
C SER A 48 -1.01 -19.82 15.41
N ILE A 49 -0.67 -20.93 16.05
CA ILE A 49 -0.70 -22.26 15.45
C ILE A 49 -1.61 -23.13 16.30
N GLN A 50 -2.52 -23.85 15.64
CA GLN A 50 -3.43 -24.79 16.29
C GLN A 50 -3.25 -26.18 15.69
N LEU A 51 -3.06 -27.17 16.55
CA LEU A 51 -3.11 -28.57 16.13
C LEU A 51 -4.55 -28.99 15.85
N GLN A 52 -4.82 -29.47 14.64
CA GLN A 52 -6.11 -29.97 14.20
C GLN A 52 -5.94 -31.38 13.62
N GLY A 53 -5.99 -32.37 14.50
CA GLY A 53 -5.74 -33.78 14.14
C GLY A 53 -4.33 -33.94 13.56
N ARG A 54 -4.24 -34.34 12.28
CA ARG A 54 -2.96 -34.53 11.56
C ARG A 54 -2.46 -33.29 10.81
N SER A 55 -2.99 -32.12 11.15
CA SER A 55 -2.63 -30.86 10.50
C SER A 55 -2.37 -29.77 11.52
N LEU A 56 -1.46 -28.87 11.20
CA LEU A 56 -1.28 -27.60 11.87
C LEU A 56 -2.05 -26.54 11.10
N GLN A 57 -2.93 -25.81 11.77
CA GLN A 57 -3.59 -24.64 11.24
C GLN A 57 -2.84 -23.40 11.73
N VAL A 58 -2.18 -22.74 10.80
CA VAL A 58 -1.56 -21.45 11.01
C VAL A 58 -2.62 -20.37 10.82
N ILE A 59 -2.75 -19.48 11.80
CA ILE A 59 -3.76 -18.43 11.84
C ILE A 59 -3.06 -17.07 11.90
N PHE A 60 -3.42 -16.17 10.99
CA PHE A 60 -2.96 -14.78 11.01
C PHE A 60 -4.16 -13.86 11.20
N ASP A 61 -4.14 -13.08 12.28
CA ASP A 61 -5.11 -12.03 12.54
C ASP A 61 -4.61 -10.73 11.89
N ILE A 62 -5.32 -10.27 10.88
CA ILE A 62 -4.99 -9.10 10.06
C ILE A 62 -5.93 -7.95 10.40
N GLU A 63 -5.36 -6.77 10.55
CA GLU A 63 -6.10 -5.51 10.55
C GLU A 63 -5.82 -4.76 9.25
N LEU A 64 -6.90 -4.34 8.61
CA LEU A 64 -6.92 -3.49 7.45
C LEU A 64 -7.53 -2.14 7.82
N LEU A 65 -6.80 -1.08 7.51
CA LEU A 65 -7.22 0.31 7.64
C LEU A 65 -7.26 0.92 6.24
N LEU A 66 -8.42 1.44 5.87
CA LEU A 66 -8.70 2.00 4.56
C LEU A 66 -9.12 3.46 4.73
N LEU A 67 -8.35 4.38 4.17
CA LEU A 67 -8.69 5.79 4.13
C LEU A 67 -9.35 6.09 2.77
N VAL A 68 -10.61 6.49 2.80
CA VAL A 68 -11.38 6.85 1.60
C VAL A 68 -11.83 8.29 1.66
N LYS A 69 -12.03 8.89 0.49
CA LYS A 69 -12.55 10.23 0.35
C LYS A 69 -13.91 10.19 -0.33
N ASP A 70 -14.89 10.83 0.29
CA ASP A 70 -16.25 10.92 -0.23
C ASP A 70 -16.36 11.95 -1.38
N PRO A 71 -17.43 11.91 -2.18
CA PRO A 71 -17.71 12.93 -3.20
C PRO A 71 -17.80 14.36 -2.65
N SER A 72 -18.11 14.51 -1.36
CA SER A 72 -18.13 15.81 -0.66
C SER A 72 -16.73 16.32 -0.29
N GLY A 73 -15.69 15.51 -0.52
CA GLY A 73 -14.30 15.80 -0.20
C GLY A 73 -13.90 15.50 1.25
N ARG A 74 -14.78 14.90 2.05
CA ARG A 74 -14.49 14.45 3.42
C ARG A 74 -13.77 13.11 3.40
N SER A 75 -12.76 12.94 4.25
CA SER A 75 -12.06 11.67 4.41
C SER A 75 -12.65 10.87 5.57
N SER A 76 -12.85 9.58 5.34
CA SER A 76 -13.39 8.62 6.29
C SER A 76 -12.45 7.42 6.41
N LEU A 77 -12.19 6.98 7.66
CA LEU A 77 -11.35 5.82 7.94
C LEU A 77 -12.23 4.60 8.21
N ILE A 78 -12.05 3.56 7.41
CA ILE A 78 -12.77 2.29 7.53
C ILE A 78 -11.79 1.22 8.00
N LYS A 79 -12.26 0.38 8.92
CA LYS A 79 -11.46 -0.69 9.49
C LYS A 79 -12.12 -2.04 9.23
N TYR A 80 -11.32 -3.02 8.83
CA TYR A 80 -11.70 -4.43 8.76
C TYR A 80 -10.72 -5.29 9.55
N ASP A 81 -11.25 -6.28 10.26
CA ASP A 81 -10.47 -7.33 10.91
C ASP A 81 -10.72 -8.64 10.14
N GLU A 82 -9.65 -9.33 9.73
CA GLU A 82 -9.71 -10.57 8.98
C GLU A 82 -8.84 -11.64 9.64
N ARG A 83 -9.24 -12.91 9.49
CA ARG A 83 -8.47 -14.06 9.96
C ARG A 83 -8.10 -14.98 8.80
N LEU A 84 -6.84 -14.95 8.38
CA LEU A 84 -6.32 -15.87 7.38
C LEU A 84 -5.96 -17.21 8.02
N ARG A 85 -6.21 -18.31 7.30
CA ARG A 85 -5.96 -19.67 7.79
C ARG A 85 -5.22 -20.47 6.73
N ASP A 86 -4.07 -21.01 7.12
CA ASP A 86 -3.27 -21.88 6.28
C ASP A 86 -3.11 -23.25 6.96
N ARG A 87 -3.42 -24.32 6.23
CA ARG A 87 -3.40 -25.69 6.76
C ARG A 87 -2.17 -26.43 6.23
N ILE A 88 -1.39 -26.96 7.17
CA ILE A 88 -0.14 -27.66 6.93
C ILE A 88 -0.28 -29.09 7.45
N ALA A 89 0.02 -30.10 6.64
CA ALA A 89 0.07 -31.47 7.15
C ALA A 89 1.32 -31.67 8.00
N ILE A 90 1.21 -32.34 9.14
CA ILE A 90 2.35 -32.58 10.04
C ILE A 90 3.45 -33.37 9.33
N SER A 91 3.06 -34.24 8.39
CA SER A 91 3.98 -35.03 7.56
C SER A 91 4.86 -34.20 6.62
N THR A 92 4.62 -32.89 6.47
CA THR A 92 5.51 -32.01 5.68
C THR A 92 6.67 -31.46 6.49
N LEU A 93 6.70 -31.72 7.80
CA LEU A 93 7.81 -31.34 8.66
C LEU A 93 8.96 -32.33 8.54
N ASP A 94 10.18 -31.83 8.74
CA ASP A 94 11.41 -32.61 8.67
C ASP A 94 12.29 -32.34 9.92
N PRO A 95 12.59 -33.37 10.74
CA PRO A 95 12.07 -34.74 10.66
C PRO A 95 10.56 -34.82 10.94
N VAL A 96 9.90 -35.84 10.39
CA VAL A 96 8.46 -36.10 10.66
C VAL A 96 8.27 -36.40 12.14
N LEU A 97 7.31 -35.73 12.77
CA LEU A 97 7.04 -35.84 14.20
C LEU A 97 5.73 -36.58 14.49
N ASP A 98 5.75 -37.39 15.55
CA ASP A 98 4.54 -37.79 16.27
C ASP A 98 4.20 -36.69 17.28
N VAL A 99 3.14 -35.92 17.00
CA VAL A 99 2.83 -34.73 17.78
C VAL A 99 2.35 -35.09 19.19
N SER A 100 2.96 -34.46 20.19
CA SER A 100 2.64 -34.58 21.61
C SER A 100 2.23 -33.23 22.20
N GLU A 101 1.54 -33.23 23.34
CA GLU A 101 1.08 -32.01 24.02
C GLU A 101 2.23 -31.10 24.53
N ALA A 102 3.46 -31.62 24.63
CA ALA A 102 4.62 -30.88 25.11
C ALA A 102 5.34 -30.05 24.02
N MET A 103 4.83 -30.07 22.77
CA MET A 103 5.43 -29.36 21.64
C MET A 103 4.93 -27.93 21.55
N GLU A 104 5.87 -27.00 21.38
CA GLU A 104 5.60 -25.61 21.09
C GLU A 104 5.83 -25.33 19.61
N PHE A 105 4.98 -24.52 19.01
CA PHE A 105 5.03 -24.21 17.59
C PHE A 105 5.35 -22.73 17.40
N TYR A 106 6.29 -22.45 16.50
CA TYR A 106 6.80 -21.11 16.23
C TYR A 106 6.67 -20.78 14.75
N ILE A 107 6.35 -19.51 14.47
CA ILE A 107 6.33 -18.94 13.12
C ILE A 107 7.46 -17.95 13.02
N ASP A 108 8.35 -18.15 12.05
CA ASP A 108 9.29 -17.12 11.65
C ASP A 108 8.81 -16.48 10.35
N MET A 109 8.39 -15.22 10.43
CA MET A 109 7.83 -14.49 9.30
C MET A 109 8.92 -13.73 8.55
N GLU A 110 9.22 -14.17 7.34
CA GLU A 110 10.23 -13.53 6.49
C GLU A 110 9.63 -12.37 5.68
N TYR A 111 8.39 -12.54 5.24
CA TYR A 111 7.75 -11.60 4.32
C TYR A 111 6.23 -11.59 4.47
N PHE A 112 5.67 -10.38 4.46
CA PHE A 112 4.25 -10.12 4.31
C PHE A 112 4.08 -8.97 3.33
N ASN A 113 3.34 -9.20 2.26
CA ASN A 113 2.98 -8.18 1.30
C ASN A 113 1.56 -8.39 0.81
N TRP A 114 1.02 -7.38 0.15
CA TRP A 114 -0.33 -7.39 -0.39
C TRP A 114 -0.40 -6.59 -1.69
N ASP A 115 -1.41 -6.89 -2.50
CA ASP A 115 -1.80 -6.11 -3.66
C ASP A 115 -3.29 -5.85 -3.60
N GLY A 116 -3.71 -4.62 -3.87
CA GLY A 116 -5.09 -4.17 -3.69
C GLY A 116 -5.64 -3.59 -5.00
N GLU A 117 -6.80 -4.06 -5.42
CA GLU A 117 -7.55 -3.49 -6.53
C GLU A 117 -8.95 -3.06 -6.09
N MET A 118 -9.37 -1.90 -6.57
CA MET A 118 -10.75 -1.43 -6.41
C MET A 118 -11.57 -1.85 -7.62
N LYS A 119 -12.70 -2.52 -7.38
CA LYS A 119 -13.71 -2.86 -8.39
C LYS A 119 -15.07 -2.34 -7.95
N GLY A 120 -15.43 -1.15 -8.43
CA GLY A 120 -16.65 -0.47 -7.98
C GLY A 120 -16.57 -0.13 -6.49
N GLN A 121 -17.50 -0.65 -5.68
CA GLN A 121 -17.53 -0.48 -4.22
C GLN A 121 -16.86 -1.63 -3.45
N GLU A 122 -16.13 -2.51 -4.13
CA GLU A 122 -15.41 -3.61 -3.51
C GLU A 122 -13.90 -3.38 -3.59
N LEU A 123 -13.25 -3.56 -2.44
CA LEU A 123 -11.80 -3.64 -2.32
C LEU A 123 -11.42 -5.12 -2.32
N ILE A 124 -10.63 -5.53 -3.31
CA ILE A 124 -10.09 -6.88 -3.43
C ILE A 124 -8.62 -6.82 -3.06
N ILE A 125 -8.21 -7.59 -2.06
CA ILE A 125 -6.80 -7.64 -1.63
C ILE A 125 -6.28 -9.05 -1.74
N ARG A 126 -5.15 -9.19 -2.43
CA ARG A 126 -4.37 -10.42 -2.52
C ARG A 126 -3.24 -10.34 -1.50
N TYR A 127 -3.23 -11.27 -0.56
CA TYR A 127 -2.20 -11.41 0.46
C TYR A 127 -1.12 -12.38 0.02
N TYR A 128 0.14 -12.03 0.29
CA TYR A 128 1.32 -12.86 0.02
C TYR A 128 2.15 -12.98 1.30
N LEU A 129 2.15 -14.17 1.90
CA LEU A 129 2.89 -14.48 3.12
C LEU A 129 4.02 -15.46 2.78
N LYS A 130 5.22 -15.20 3.33
CA LYS A 130 6.34 -16.12 3.32
C LYS A 130 6.82 -16.32 4.76
N TYR A 131 6.76 -17.56 5.23
CA TYR A 131 7.11 -17.87 6.61
C TYR A 131 7.68 -19.28 6.73
N ASN A 132 8.39 -19.51 7.84
CA ASN A 132 8.80 -20.83 8.26
C ASN A 132 8.00 -21.27 9.48
N LEU A 133 7.76 -22.57 9.61
CA LEU A 133 7.14 -23.17 10.80
C LEU A 133 8.19 -24.06 11.46
N MET A 134 8.38 -23.85 12.76
CA MET A 134 9.30 -24.61 13.58
C MET A 134 8.55 -25.22 14.76
N VAL A 135 8.99 -26.39 15.18
CA VAL A 135 8.49 -27.10 16.36
C VAL A 135 9.63 -27.20 17.34
N ALA A 136 9.38 -26.81 18.58
CA ALA A 136 10.35 -26.91 19.66
C ALA A 136 9.78 -27.68 20.86
N ILE A 137 10.67 -28.25 21.66
CA ILE A 137 10.35 -28.82 22.97
C ILE A 137 11.18 -28.08 24.02
N GLN A 138 10.59 -27.87 25.20
CA GLN A 138 11.30 -27.32 26.35
C GLN A 138 12.25 -28.38 26.93
N GLN A 139 13.55 -28.15 26.81
CA GLN A 139 14.57 -29.02 27.40
C GLN A 139 15.15 -28.37 28.65
N ALA A 140 15.22 -29.15 29.74
CA ALA A 140 15.85 -28.73 30.99
C ALA A 140 17.38 -28.90 30.87
N VAL A 141 18.12 -27.80 31.00
CA VAL A 141 19.58 -27.77 31.05
C VAL A 141 19.99 -27.46 32.49
N SER A 142 20.78 -28.34 33.09
CA SER A 142 21.34 -28.15 34.42
C SER A 142 22.71 -27.49 34.31
N LEU A 143 22.86 -26.29 34.88
CA LEU A 143 24.14 -25.62 34.98
C LEU A 143 24.86 -26.13 36.24
N GLN A 144 25.58 -27.25 36.11
CA GLN A 144 26.56 -27.64 37.13
C GLN A 144 27.93 -27.10 36.74
N GLY A 145 28.56 -26.38 37.67
CA GLY A 145 29.99 -26.10 37.62
C GLY A 145 30.76 -27.42 37.66
N GLN A 146 31.23 -27.84 36.49
CA GLN A 146 32.15 -28.94 36.20
C GLN A 146 31.71 -30.40 36.44
N THR A 147 31.91 -31.16 35.36
CA THR A 147 32.15 -32.62 35.25
C THR A 147 30.96 -33.58 35.41
N GLN A 148 30.31 -33.91 34.29
CA GLN A 148 30.47 -35.19 33.58
C GLN A 148 29.50 -35.24 32.38
N LEU A 149 30.01 -34.89 31.20
CA LEU A 149 29.38 -35.28 29.93
C LEU A 149 29.99 -36.63 29.53
N ILE A 150 29.13 -37.64 29.39
CA ILE A 150 29.51 -38.92 28.79
C ILE A 150 29.47 -38.72 27.26
N HIS A 151 30.67 -38.77 26.63
CA HIS A 151 31.03 -38.83 25.20
C HIS A 151 30.35 -37.84 24.22
N ASP A 152 31.02 -37.09 23.34
CA ASP A 152 32.41 -37.11 22.88
C ASP A 152 32.78 -35.74 22.26
N GLN A 153 34.07 -35.42 22.33
CA GLN A 153 34.81 -34.27 21.77
C GLN A 153 34.88 -32.94 22.55
N PRO A 154 36.10 -32.37 22.72
CA PRO A 154 36.34 -31.22 23.57
C PRO A 154 36.39 -29.92 22.77
N CYS A 155 35.68 -28.89 23.21
CA CYS A 155 36.09 -27.52 22.93
C CYS A 155 36.16 -26.77 24.25
N ALA A 156 37.38 -26.31 24.56
CA ALA A 156 37.62 -25.35 25.62
C ALA A 156 36.92 -24.04 25.23
N PHE A 157 35.88 -23.66 25.95
CA PHE A 157 35.27 -22.33 25.84
C PHE A 157 35.71 -21.52 27.07
N THR A 158 36.73 -20.69 26.90
CA THR A 158 37.17 -19.69 27.89
C THR A 158 36.50 -18.35 27.61
N ALA A 159 36.48 -17.43 28.57
CA ALA A 159 35.75 -16.15 28.59
C ALA A 159 35.88 -15.20 27.36
N GLU A 160 36.65 -15.56 26.33
CA GLU A 160 36.66 -14.92 25.01
C GLU A 160 35.39 -15.24 24.19
N ASP A 161 34.67 -16.31 24.54
CA ASP A 161 33.48 -16.76 23.81
C ASP A 161 32.20 -15.98 24.11
N GLU A 162 32.04 -15.41 25.31
CA GLU A 162 30.89 -14.54 25.59
C GLU A 162 30.97 -13.24 24.79
N ASN A 163 32.16 -12.65 24.68
CA ASN A 163 32.41 -11.48 23.83
C ASN A 163 32.25 -11.82 22.34
N SER A 164 32.72 -13.00 21.91
CA SER A 164 32.58 -13.47 20.53
C SER A 164 31.13 -13.78 20.16
N GLN A 165 30.34 -14.32 21.10
CA GLN A 165 28.90 -14.55 20.94
C GLN A 165 28.10 -13.25 20.93
N GLN A 166 28.42 -12.29 21.80
CA GLN A 166 27.81 -10.96 21.76
C GLN A 166 28.10 -10.25 20.43
N LEU A 167 29.35 -10.29 19.95
CA LEU A 167 29.72 -9.74 18.65
C LEU A 167 29.00 -10.45 17.50
N TRP A 168 28.79 -11.77 17.57
CA TRP A 168 28.02 -12.51 16.57
C TRP A 168 26.54 -12.12 16.55
N LEU A 169 25.92 -12.00 17.72
CA LEU A 169 24.53 -11.55 17.88
C LEU A 169 24.36 -10.12 17.38
N GLU A 170 25.31 -9.24 17.68
CA GLU A 170 25.32 -7.86 17.21
C GLU A 170 25.52 -7.80 15.69
N ASN A 171 26.43 -8.59 15.12
CA ASN A 171 26.63 -8.67 13.67
C ASN A 171 25.39 -9.21 12.95
N ALA A 172 24.72 -10.22 13.51
CA ALA A 172 23.48 -10.76 12.98
C ALA A 172 22.34 -9.72 13.04
N SER A 173 22.23 -8.99 14.15
CA SER A 173 21.31 -7.86 14.32
C SER A 173 21.56 -6.76 13.29
N LEU A 174 22.82 -6.36 13.11
CA LEU A 174 23.22 -5.34 12.14
C LEU A 174 22.94 -5.78 10.71
N ARG A 175 23.22 -7.04 10.35
CA ARG A 175 22.88 -7.61 9.02
C ARG A 175 21.38 -7.62 8.78
N ARG A 176 20.58 -7.96 9.80
CA ARG A 176 19.11 -7.89 9.72
C ARG A 176 18.64 -6.44 9.49
N LYS A 177 19.23 -5.48 10.20
CA LYS A 177 18.91 -4.06 10.06
C LYS A 177 19.31 -3.51 8.68
N ILE A 178 20.48 -3.88 8.17
CA ILE A 178 20.94 -3.54 6.81
C ILE A 178 19.97 -4.12 5.78
N SER A 179 19.60 -5.40 5.90
CA SER A 179 18.65 -6.04 5.00
C SER A 179 17.28 -5.34 4.98
N LEU A 180 16.80 -4.89 6.14
CA LEU A 180 15.56 -4.10 6.22
C LEU A 180 15.71 -2.74 5.52
N LEU A 181 16.80 -2.03 5.77
CA LEU A 181 17.06 -0.74 5.11
C LEU A 181 17.23 -0.87 3.60
N GLU A 182 17.86 -1.95 3.11
CA GLU A 182 17.97 -2.24 1.67
C GLU A 182 16.62 -2.51 1.03
N LYS A 183 15.72 -3.22 1.74
CA LYS A 183 14.33 -3.41 1.31
C LYS A 183 13.58 -2.08 1.26
N ASP A 184 13.71 -1.24 2.29
CA ASP A 184 13.07 0.08 2.33
C ASP A 184 13.58 0.98 1.20
N LEU A 185 14.89 1.00 0.94
CA LEU A 185 15.48 1.73 -0.18
C LEU A 185 14.96 1.21 -1.53
N SER A 186 14.80 -0.10 -1.67
CA SER A 186 14.27 -0.70 -2.90
C SER A 186 12.79 -0.33 -3.12
N LEU A 187 11.99 -0.29 -2.06
CA LEU A 187 10.59 0.15 -2.11
C LEU A 187 10.50 1.63 -2.46
N LEU A 188 11.32 2.47 -1.81
CA LEU A 188 11.39 3.90 -2.06
C LEU A 188 11.81 4.20 -3.51
N LYS A 189 12.81 3.48 -4.03
CA LYS A 189 13.24 3.63 -5.43
C LYS A 189 12.11 3.29 -6.41
N ARG A 190 11.36 2.23 -6.14
CA ARG A 190 10.20 1.83 -6.97
C ARG A 190 9.07 2.85 -6.89
N SER A 191 8.75 3.36 -5.69
CA SER A 191 7.70 4.38 -5.53
C SER A 191 8.09 5.69 -6.21
N LEU A 192 9.36 6.09 -6.11
CA LEU A 192 9.90 7.26 -6.79
C LEU A 192 9.79 7.11 -8.31
N GLN A 193 10.19 5.97 -8.87
CA GLN A 193 10.05 5.70 -10.31
C GLN A 193 8.57 5.71 -10.78
N LYS A 194 7.64 5.19 -9.96
CA LYS A 194 6.20 5.29 -10.23
C LYS A 194 5.71 6.75 -10.21
N MET A 195 6.20 7.55 -9.26
CA MET A 195 5.84 8.96 -9.17
C MET A 195 6.44 9.77 -10.31
N GLU A 196 7.68 9.50 -10.73
CA GLU A 196 8.33 10.14 -11.88
C GLU A 196 7.59 9.84 -13.19
N THR A 197 7.23 8.57 -13.42
CA THR A 197 6.46 8.18 -14.62
C THR A 197 5.07 8.82 -14.63
N LYS A 198 4.40 8.89 -13.48
CA LYS A 198 3.13 9.62 -13.34
C LYS A 198 3.31 11.12 -13.60
N ASN A 199 4.35 11.73 -13.05
CA ASN A 199 4.64 13.16 -13.24
C ASN A 199 4.97 13.48 -14.70
N TYR A 200 5.71 12.61 -15.38
CA TYR A 200 5.96 12.72 -16.82
C TYR A 200 4.65 12.72 -17.63
N ARG A 201 3.74 11.78 -17.36
CA ARG A 201 2.42 11.72 -18.02
C ARG A 201 1.60 12.98 -17.76
N LEU A 202 1.51 13.41 -16.50
CA LEU A 202 0.78 14.63 -16.14
C LEU A 202 1.36 15.88 -16.81
N LYS A 203 2.69 15.98 -16.94
CA LYS A 203 3.34 17.07 -17.69
C LYS A 203 2.97 17.04 -19.17
N GLN A 204 2.83 15.85 -19.77
CA GLN A 204 2.41 15.71 -21.15
C GLN A 204 0.94 16.12 -21.33
N GLU A 205 0.05 15.68 -20.45
CA GLU A 205 -1.37 16.07 -20.43
C GLU A 205 -1.55 17.57 -20.23
N LEU A 206 -0.77 18.18 -19.33
CA LEU A 206 -0.78 19.62 -19.09
C LEU A 206 -0.37 20.39 -20.35
N ARG A 207 0.66 19.92 -21.06
CA ARG A 207 1.09 20.54 -22.34
C ARG A 207 -0.01 20.45 -23.39
N SER A 208 -0.61 19.27 -23.59
CA SER A 208 -1.71 19.12 -24.56
C SER A 208 -2.92 19.99 -24.21
N SER A 209 -3.26 20.10 -22.92
CA SER A 209 -4.34 20.96 -22.47
C SER A 209 -4.04 22.44 -22.69
N GLN A 210 -2.78 22.86 -22.46
CA GLN A 210 -2.35 24.24 -22.71
C GLN A 210 -2.34 24.57 -24.21
N GLU A 211 -1.90 23.65 -25.07
CA GLU A 211 -1.95 23.79 -26.52
C GLU A 211 -3.40 23.93 -27.02
N GLU A 212 -4.31 23.11 -26.50
CA GLU A 212 -5.73 23.20 -26.85
C GLU A 212 -6.34 24.52 -26.38
N LYS A 213 -6.01 24.97 -25.17
CA LYS A 213 -6.44 26.27 -24.64
C LYS A 213 -5.95 27.43 -25.52
N ASN A 214 -4.68 27.41 -25.92
CA ASN A 214 -4.11 28.43 -26.80
C ASN A 214 -4.82 28.42 -28.16
N ARG A 215 -5.03 27.25 -28.76
CA ARG A 215 -5.74 27.09 -30.03
C ARG A 215 -7.19 27.61 -29.96
N LEU A 216 -7.89 27.35 -28.85
CA LEU A 216 -9.24 27.88 -28.64
C LEU A 216 -9.23 29.40 -28.44
N SER A 217 -8.24 29.94 -27.74
CA SER A 217 -8.09 31.39 -27.56
C SER A 217 -7.84 32.10 -28.89
N GLU A 218 -6.98 31.55 -29.76
CA GLU A 218 -6.73 32.09 -31.10
C GLU A 218 -7.99 32.06 -31.96
N LYS A 219 -8.76 30.96 -31.91
CA LYS A 219 -10.05 30.87 -32.59
C LYS A 219 -11.05 31.90 -32.07
N LEU A 220 -11.11 32.15 -30.77
CA LEU A 220 -11.98 33.18 -30.19
C LEU A 220 -11.59 34.57 -30.67
N VAL A 221 -10.30 34.93 -30.59
CA VAL A 221 -9.80 36.22 -31.07
C VAL A 221 -10.09 36.40 -32.57
N SER A 222 -9.84 35.38 -33.39
CA SER A 222 -10.16 35.45 -34.83
C SER A 222 -11.66 35.66 -35.08
N ARG A 223 -12.54 34.99 -34.33
CA ARG A 223 -13.99 35.21 -34.41
C ARG A 223 -14.41 36.61 -33.96
N GLU A 224 -13.83 37.12 -32.87
CA GLU A 224 -14.12 38.46 -32.37
C GLU A 224 -13.69 39.53 -33.38
N THR A 225 -12.52 39.39 -34.00
CA THR A 225 -12.07 40.33 -35.04
C THR A 225 -12.98 40.31 -36.27
N LEU A 226 -13.42 39.13 -36.72
CA LEU A 226 -14.40 39.01 -37.80
C LEU A 226 -15.73 39.67 -37.45
N LEU A 227 -16.23 39.44 -36.22
CA LEU A 227 -17.46 40.08 -35.74
C LEU A 227 -17.32 41.60 -35.70
N GLN A 228 -16.19 42.14 -35.24
CA GLN A 228 -15.92 43.58 -35.26
C GLN A 228 -15.88 44.14 -36.69
N GLN A 229 -15.26 43.44 -37.65
CA GLN A 229 -15.25 43.83 -39.06
C GLN A 229 -16.66 43.84 -39.65
N TYR A 230 -17.47 42.81 -39.40
CA TYR A 230 -18.86 42.78 -39.83
C TYR A 230 -19.67 43.91 -39.21
N GLN A 231 -19.47 44.18 -37.92
CA GLN A 231 -20.17 45.25 -37.22
C GLN A 231 -19.78 46.63 -37.76
N GLN A 232 -18.51 46.84 -38.10
CA GLN A 232 -18.05 48.05 -38.79
C GLN A 232 -18.63 48.17 -40.20
N GLN A 233 -18.70 47.10 -40.98
CA GLN A 233 -19.33 47.11 -42.31
C GLN A 233 -20.83 47.45 -42.21
N VAL A 234 -21.55 46.86 -41.28
CA VAL A 234 -22.97 47.16 -41.04
C VAL A 234 -23.16 48.63 -40.63
N ASN A 235 -22.30 49.16 -39.75
CA ASN A 235 -22.35 50.56 -39.36
C ASN A 235 -22.05 51.49 -40.54
N ASN A 236 -21.04 51.19 -41.35
CA ASN A 236 -20.69 51.99 -42.54
C ASN A 236 -21.81 51.97 -43.59
N LEU A 237 -22.44 50.81 -43.83
CA LEU A 237 -23.61 50.70 -44.72
C LEU A 237 -24.79 51.55 -44.20
N ARG A 238 -25.04 51.51 -42.89
CA ARG A 238 -26.08 52.30 -42.25
C ARG A 238 -25.79 53.81 -42.35
N GLU A 239 -24.54 54.22 -42.21
CA GLU A 239 -24.12 55.62 -42.39
C GLU A 239 -24.24 56.08 -43.85
N GLN A 240 -23.92 55.21 -44.82
CA GLN A 240 -24.12 55.49 -46.24
C GLN A 240 -25.60 55.59 -46.63
N GLU A 241 -26.48 54.76 -46.04
CA GLU A 241 -27.94 54.89 -46.20
C GLU A 241 -28.46 56.20 -45.60
N LEU A 242 -27.96 56.60 -44.42
CA LEU A 242 -28.30 57.89 -43.81
C LEU A 242 -27.82 59.10 -44.63
N GLN A 243 -26.72 58.97 -45.38
CA GLN A 243 -26.21 60.03 -46.26
C GLN A 243 -26.95 60.11 -47.60
N LYS A 244 -27.45 58.99 -48.14
CA LYS A 244 -28.20 58.95 -49.40
C LYS A 244 -29.63 59.47 -49.26
N ASP A 245 -30.25 59.36 -48.09
CA ASP A 245 -31.62 59.83 -47.86
C ASP A 245 -31.81 60.46 -46.45
N PRO A 246 -31.42 61.73 -46.25
CA PRO A 246 -31.45 62.40 -44.95
C PRO A 246 -32.87 62.59 -44.38
N GLN A 247 -33.91 62.45 -45.20
CA GLN A 247 -35.31 62.58 -44.77
C GLN A 247 -35.77 61.37 -43.95
N GLN A 248 -35.27 60.15 -44.24
CA GLN A 248 -35.59 58.95 -43.46
C GLN A 248 -34.96 58.97 -42.06
N ALA A 249 -33.75 59.53 -41.91
CA ALA A 249 -33.10 59.73 -40.63
C ALA A 249 -33.89 60.67 -39.70
N TYR A 250 -34.56 61.67 -40.28
CA TYR A 250 -35.41 62.61 -39.56
C TYR A 250 -36.71 61.96 -39.07
N VAL A 251 -37.33 61.09 -39.89
CA VAL A 251 -38.53 60.31 -39.53
C VAL A 251 -38.21 59.29 -38.43
N GLY A 252 -37.07 58.60 -38.51
CA GLY A 252 -36.62 57.66 -37.49
C GLY A 252 -36.37 58.31 -36.12
N ARG A 253 -35.76 59.50 -36.07
CA ARG A 253 -35.59 60.28 -34.82
C ARG A 253 -36.93 60.75 -34.23
N ARG A 254 -37.90 61.08 -35.09
CA ARG A 254 -39.24 61.52 -34.69
C ARG A 254 -40.07 60.38 -34.11
N LEU A 255 -39.98 59.18 -34.71
CA LEU A 255 -40.59 57.95 -34.20
C LEU A 255 -39.98 57.49 -32.87
N LYS A 256 -38.66 57.59 -32.70
CA LYS A 256 -37.98 57.23 -31.45
C LYS A 256 -38.38 58.14 -30.27
N LYS A 257 -38.60 59.43 -30.54
CA LYS A 257 -39.18 60.40 -29.57
C LYS A 257 -40.65 60.12 -29.25
N LEU A 258 -41.44 59.64 -30.21
CA LEU A 258 -42.85 59.27 -30.01
C LEU A 258 -43.02 57.95 -29.24
N LEU A 259 -42.08 57.01 -29.39
CA LEU A 259 -42.10 55.69 -28.76
C LEU A 259 -41.37 55.65 -27.40
N GLY A 260 -40.93 56.80 -26.86
CA GLY A 260 -40.42 56.92 -25.49
C GLY A 260 -39.03 56.34 -25.22
N PHE A 261 -38.27 55.94 -26.25
CA PHE A 261 -36.89 55.46 -26.06
C PHE A 261 -35.91 56.64 -26.15
N SER A 262 -35.80 57.43 -25.06
CA SER A 262 -34.58 58.20 -24.79
C SER A 262 -33.60 57.34 -23.98
N LEU A 263 -32.31 57.64 -24.11
CA LEU A 263 -31.33 57.34 -23.05
C LEU A 263 -31.81 57.91 -21.71
#